data_AF-B5L7P1-F1
#
_entry.id   AF-B5L7P1-F1
#
_cell.length_a   1.000
_cell.length_b   1.000
_cell.length_c   1.000
_cell.angle_alpha   90.00
_cell.angle_beta   90.00
_cell.angle_gamma   90.00
#
_symmetry.space_group_name_H-M   'P 1'
#
loop_
_entity.id
_entity.type
_entity.pdbx_description
1 polymer ?
#
loop_
_entity_poly.entity_id
_entity_poly.type
_entity_poly.pdbx_seq_one_letter_code
_entity_poly.pdbx_strand_id
1 'polypeptide(L)'
;MSRMGNNPIIHPLALVEEGAVIGPNSLIGPFCCVGSEVEIGAGVELISHCVVAGKTKIGDFTKVFPMAVLGGDTQSKYHNFVGTELLVGKKCVIREGVTINRGTVEYGGKTIVGDNNFFLANSHVAHDCKLGNGIVLSNNVMIAGHVIVDDRVVFGGGSAVHQFTRIGKYAFIGGMTGVVHDVIPYGTLNGNPGALRGVNVVAMRRAGFSRDTIHLIRAVYKQIFQQGDSIYKNAGAIREQNVSCPEVSDIINFIFADRKRPLSNWGNSKKIGLYVKRLLIIAGSGMLPYYVAKAARLKNDEPVIASVLNECSFDWQDFECRELPLGDFCVLRSILHQYNIGRIVVAGAIDRRPNVQDLCFFY
;
A
#
# COMPACT_ATOMS: atom_id res chain seq x y z
N MET A 1 20.45 0.20 38.76
CA MET A 1 21.59 0.55 37.89
C MET A 1 21.34 -0.01 36.49
N SER A 2 21.74 0.71 35.44
CA SER A 2 21.81 0.15 34.07
C SER A 2 22.80 -1.02 34.01
N ARG A 3 22.56 -1.98 33.11
CA ARG A 3 23.43 -3.15 32.94
C ARG A 3 24.29 -2.96 31.71
N MET A 4 25.60 -2.95 31.90
CA MET A 4 26.57 -2.73 30.84
C MET A 4 27.37 -4.00 30.56
N GLY A 5 27.53 -4.35 29.29
CA GLY A 5 28.47 -5.37 28.84
C GLY A 5 29.92 -4.91 28.95
N ASN A 6 30.84 -5.70 28.40
CA ASN A 6 32.26 -5.34 28.38
C ASN A 6 32.52 -4.20 27.37
N ASN A 7 33.24 -3.16 27.81
CA ASN A 7 33.73 -2.04 27.00
C ASN A 7 32.68 -1.27 26.14
N PRO A 8 31.48 -0.92 26.64
CA PRO A 8 30.65 0.06 25.94
C PRO A 8 31.27 1.46 26.05
N ILE A 9 31.14 2.25 24.98
CA ILE A 9 31.57 3.65 24.95
C ILE A 9 30.30 4.51 25.00
N ILE A 10 30.05 5.15 26.13
CA ILE A 10 28.92 6.08 26.31
C ILE A 10 29.49 7.48 26.39
N HIS A 11 29.09 8.34 25.44
CA HIS A 11 29.52 9.73 25.43
C HIS A 11 28.96 10.48 26.65
N PRO A 12 29.73 11.39 27.29
CA PRO A 12 29.26 12.12 28.49
C PRO A 12 27.98 12.95 28.30
N LEU A 13 27.69 13.35 27.06
CA LEU A 13 26.48 14.10 26.67
C LEU A 13 25.32 13.19 26.22
N ALA A 14 25.44 11.87 26.36
CA ALA A 14 24.33 10.95 26.14
C ALA A 14 23.51 10.80 27.43
N LEU A 15 22.20 10.74 27.30
CA LEU A 15 21.29 10.38 28.38
C LEU A 15 20.97 8.89 28.27
N VAL A 16 21.42 8.11 29.24
CA VAL A 16 21.06 6.69 29.38
C VAL A 16 20.37 6.50 30.72
N GLU A 17 19.08 6.21 30.69
CA GLU A 17 18.29 6.03 31.91
C GLU A 17 18.69 4.77 32.69
N GLU A 18 18.42 4.81 33.99
CA GLU A 18 18.59 3.64 34.85
C GLU A 18 17.61 2.52 34.44
N GLY A 19 18.15 1.32 34.21
CA GLY A 19 17.38 0.15 33.76
C GLY A 19 17.78 -0.32 32.36
N ALA A 20 18.30 0.58 31.52
CA ALA A 20 18.75 0.25 30.18
C ALA A 20 19.83 -0.85 30.20
N VAL A 21 19.81 -1.72 29.20
CA VAL A 21 20.81 -2.78 29.00
C VAL A 21 21.62 -2.46 27.76
N ILE A 22 22.94 -2.27 27.94
CA ILE A 22 23.86 -1.92 26.86
C ILE A 22 24.82 -3.08 26.61
N GLY A 23 24.77 -3.67 25.42
CA GLY A 23 25.63 -4.76 25.00
C GLY A 23 27.11 -4.38 24.90
N PRO A 24 28.01 -5.38 24.82
CA PRO A 24 29.45 -5.16 24.76
C PRO A 24 29.85 -4.46 23.46
N ASN A 25 30.91 -3.65 23.53
CA ASN A 25 31.47 -2.89 22.40
C ASN A 25 30.49 -1.95 21.69
N SER A 26 29.36 -1.61 22.33
CA SER A 26 28.38 -0.68 21.77
C SER A 26 28.82 0.78 21.99
N LEU A 27 28.50 1.63 21.02
CA LEU A 27 28.80 3.06 21.04
C LEU A 27 27.50 3.87 21.17
N ILE A 28 27.38 4.65 22.24
CA ILE A 28 26.30 5.60 22.45
C ILE A 28 26.89 7.00 22.31
N GLY A 29 26.70 7.62 21.15
CA GLY A 29 27.24 8.93 20.82
C GLY A 29 26.54 10.11 21.51
N PRO A 30 27.01 11.35 21.28
CA PRO A 30 26.53 12.54 21.96
C PRO A 30 25.05 12.81 21.70
N PHE A 31 24.34 13.30 22.72
CA PHE A 31 22.94 13.70 22.65
C PHE A 31 21.96 12.58 22.27
N CYS A 32 22.40 11.33 22.33
CA CYS A 32 21.50 10.18 22.27
C CYS A 32 20.70 10.06 23.58
N CYS A 33 19.43 9.68 23.48
CA CYS A 33 18.56 9.38 24.61
C CYS A 33 18.16 7.90 24.56
N VAL A 34 18.45 7.15 25.63
CA VAL A 34 18.14 5.72 25.76
C VAL A 34 17.29 5.52 27.01
N GLY A 35 16.04 5.08 26.81
CA GLY A 35 15.08 4.84 27.89
C GLY A 35 15.40 3.62 28.76
N SER A 36 14.80 3.59 29.95
CA SER A 36 15.02 2.58 30.99
C SER A 36 14.64 1.14 30.60
N GLU A 37 13.74 0.95 29.64
CA GLU A 37 13.32 -0.38 29.15
C GLU A 37 13.99 -0.81 27.84
N VAL A 38 15.07 -0.11 27.44
CA VAL A 38 15.78 -0.39 26.19
C VAL A 38 16.86 -1.46 26.38
N GLU A 39 16.89 -2.42 25.46
CA GLU A 39 17.97 -3.39 25.29
C GLU A 39 18.74 -3.14 23.99
N ILE A 40 20.00 -2.74 24.12
CA ILE A 40 20.93 -2.54 23.01
C ILE A 40 21.84 -3.77 22.91
N GLY A 41 21.88 -4.41 21.73
CA GLY A 41 22.75 -5.54 21.41
C GLY A 41 24.23 -5.19 21.36
N ALA A 42 25.07 -6.17 21.03
CA ALA A 42 26.52 -6.00 20.95
C ALA A 42 26.95 -5.21 19.71
N GLY A 43 27.94 -4.33 19.83
CA GLY A 43 28.50 -3.57 18.70
C GLY A 43 27.48 -2.65 18.02
N VAL A 44 26.40 -2.27 18.70
CA VAL A 44 25.43 -1.31 18.18
C VAL A 44 26.03 0.10 18.25
N GLU A 45 25.83 0.88 17.20
CA GLU A 45 26.27 2.27 17.14
C GLU A 45 25.07 3.21 17.06
N LEU A 46 24.85 4.00 18.11
CA LEU A 46 23.96 5.17 18.08
C LEU A 46 24.83 6.40 17.85
N ILE A 47 24.76 7.01 16.66
CA ILE A 47 25.78 7.97 16.22
C ILE A 47 25.72 9.31 16.99
N SER A 48 24.57 9.98 16.98
CA SER A 48 24.31 11.18 17.78
C SER A 48 22.83 11.54 17.67
N HIS A 49 22.22 12.18 18.66
CA HIS A 49 20.81 12.61 18.55
C HIS A 49 19.83 11.49 18.19
N CYS A 50 20.15 10.24 18.53
CA CYS A 50 19.24 9.11 18.36
C CYS A 50 18.36 9.00 19.61
N VAL A 51 17.06 8.77 19.44
CA VAL A 51 16.16 8.49 20.54
C VAL A 51 15.73 7.03 20.46
N VAL A 52 15.99 6.27 21.52
CA VAL A 52 15.48 4.90 21.69
C VAL A 52 14.63 4.88 22.95
N ALA A 53 13.34 4.62 22.79
CA ALA A 53 12.33 4.79 23.84
C ALA A 53 11.47 3.53 24.01
N GLY A 54 10.74 3.49 25.14
CA GLY A 54 9.85 2.38 25.50
C GLY A 54 10.57 1.04 25.58
N LYS A 55 9.76 -0.03 25.66
CA LYS A 55 10.29 -1.40 25.65
C LYS A 55 10.79 -1.78 24.27
N THR A 56 12.07 -1.53 24.02
CA THR A 56 12.67 -1.65 22.70
C THR A 56 13.94 -2.48 22.73
N LYS A 57 14.05 -3.45 21.83
CA LYS A 57 15.25 -4.25 21.64
C LYS A 57 15.87 -3.96 20.28
N ILE A 58 17.17 -3.69 20.26
CA ILE A 58 17.97 -3.51 19.03
C ILE A 58 19.02 -4.61 18.97
N GLY A 59 19.01 -5.39 17.88
CA GLY A 59 19.95 -6.48 17.67
C GLY A 59 21.37 -6.00 17.33
N ASP A 60 22.32 -6.93 17.50
CA ASP A 60 23.76 -6.70 17.36
C ASP A 60 24.16 -6.04 16.04
N PHE A 61 25.22 -5.22 16.08
CA PHE A 61 25.84 -4.58 14.93
C PHE A 61 24.91 -3.71 14.09
N THR A 62 23.80 -3.26 14.68
CA THR A 62 22.90 -2.27 14.08
C THR A 62 23.51 -0.87 14.23
N LYS A 63 23.43 -0.07 13.16
CA LYS A 63 23.92 1.31 13.14
C LYS A 63 22.75 2.28 12.95
N VAL A 64 22.62 3.21 13.88
CA VAL A 64 21.53 4.19 13.95
C VAL A 64 22.10 5.60 13.80
N PHE A 65 21.64 6.28 12.76
CA PHE A 65 22.10 7.60 12.37
C PHE A 65 21.27 8.71 13.05
N PRO A 66 21.72 9.97 12.95
CA PRO A 66 21.13 11.05 13.72
C PRO A 66 19.65 11.32 13.48
N MET A 67 18.97 11.79 14.53
CA MET A 67 17.55 12.14 14.53
C MET A 67 16.59 10.95 14.32
N ALA A 68 17.09 9.71 14.31
CA ALA A 68 16.22 8.54 14.29
C ALA A 68 15.50 8.36 15.64
N VAL A 69 14.22 8.01 15.60
CA VAL A 69 13.38 7.75 16.78
C VAL A 69 12.86 6.32 16.70
N LEU A 70 13.37 5.47 17.58
CA LEU A 70 13.05 4.04 17.66
C LEU A 70 12.27 3.75 18.94
N GLY A 71 11.15 3.04 18.81
CA GLY A 71 10.34 2.67 19.97
C GLY A 71 9.46 3.80 20.50
N GLY A 72 9.32 4.89 19.75
CA GLY A 72 8.36 5.94 20.05
C GLY A 72 6.92 5.39 20.03
N ASP A 73 6.04 6.07 20.76
CA ASP A 73 4.61 5.75 20.75
C ASP A 73 4.02 5.79 19.34
N THR A 74 3.05 4.91 19.12
CA THR A 74 2.33 4.86 17.86
C THR A 74 1.46 6.10 17.66
N GLN A 75 1.23 6.45 16.41
CA GLN A 75 0.32 7.51 15.98
C GLN A 75 -1.14 7.04 15.86
N SER A 76 -1.45 5.83 16.34
CA SER A 76 -2.83 5.34 16.43
C SER A 76 -3.62 6.15 17.44
N LYS A 77 -4.82 6.59 17.07
CA LYS A 77 -5.77 7.30 17.96
C LYS A 77 -6.25 6.44 19.13
N TYR A 78 -6.05 5.12 19.05
CA TYR A 78 -6.50 4.13 20.04
C TYR A 78 -5.38 3.67 20.97
N HIS A 79 -4.18 4.27 20.86
CA HIS A 79 -3.04 3.89 21.70
C HIS A 79 -3.23 4.33 23.15
N ASN A 80 -3.01 3.40 24.07
CA ASN A 80 -3.14 3.62 25.51
C ASN A 80 -1.78 3.75 26.23
N PHE A 81 -0.68 3.91 25.49
CA PHE A 81 0.68 4.18 25.99
C PHE A 81 1.32 3.07 26.85
N VAL A 82 0.68 1.91 27.01
CA VAL A 82 1.16 0.84 27.89
C VAL A 82 1.27 -0.51 27.17
N GLY A 83 2.23 -1.34 27.60
CA GLY A 83 2.30 -2.74 27.19
C GLY A 83 2.66 -2.98 25.72
N THR A 84 3.40 -2.06 25.09
CA THR A 84 3.82 -2.18 23.69
C THR A 84 5.33 -2.17 23.54
N GLU A 85 5.81 -2.89 22.53
CA GLU A 85 7.22 -3.19 22.31
C GLU A 85 7.63 -2.97 20.85
N LEU A 86 8.92 -2.69 20.66
CA LEU A 86 9.59 -2.74 19.37
C LEU A 86 10.74 -3.74 19.42
N LEU A 87 10.79 -4.65 18.44
CA LEU A 87 11.89 -5.58 18.25
C LEU A 87 12.58 -5.29 16.90
N VAL A 88 13.84 -4.89 16.94
CA VAL A 88 14.69 -4.69 15.77
C VAL A 88 15.79 -5.74 15.74
N GLY A 89 15.96 -6.40 14.61
CA GLY A 89 16.98 -7.41 14.37
C GLY A 89 18.40 -6.84 14.32
N LYS A 90 19.31 -7.67 13.80
CA LYS A 90 20.76 -7.44 13.75
C LYS A 90 21.17 -6.79 12.44
N LYS A 91 22.32 -6.10 12.44
CA LYS A 91 22.98 -5.57 11.24
C LYS A 91 22.08 -4.66 10.39
N CYS A 92 21.12 -3.99 11.04
CA CYS A 92 20.29 -3.01 10.37
C CYS A 92 21.08 -1.70 10.21
N VAL A 93 20.82 -0.97 9.14
CA VAL A 93 21.32 0.39 8.97
C VAL A 93 20.11 1.32 8.93
N ILE A 94 20.01 2.16 9.95
CA ILE A 94 18.86 3.03 10.20
C ILE A 94 19.34 4.47 10.01
N ARG A 95 19.02 5.06 8.85
CA ARG A 95 19.47 6.39 8.45
C ARG A 95 18.73 7.52 9.18
N GLU A 96 19.10 8.73 8.82
CA GLU A 96 18.70 9.96 9.49
C GLU A 96 17.18 10.13 9.52
N GLY A 97 16.63 10.56 10.65
CA GLY A 97 15.19 10.87 10.77
C GLY A 97 14.24 9.67 10.60
N VAL A 98 14.76 8.43 10.57
CA VAL A 98 13.91 7.23 10.50
C VAL A 98 13.08 7.10 11.76
N THR A 99 11.81 6.74 11.61
CA THR A 99 10.89 6.50 12.73
C THR A 99 10.35 5.08 12.69
N ILE A 100 10.43 4.38 13.82
CA ILE A 100 9.87 3.03 13.97
C ILE A 100 9.09 2.98 15.28
N ASN A 101 7.77 2.84 15.19
CA ASN A 101 6.89 2.85 16.36
C ASN A 101 6.70 1.46 16.97
N ARG A 102 6.41 1.42 18.26
CA ARG A 102 5.93 0.21 18.96
C ARG A 102 4.54 -0.19 18.45
N GLY A 103 4.11 -1.40 18.80
CA GLY A 103 2.79 -1.90 18.43
C GLY A 103 1.64 -1.25 19.20
N THR A 104 0.47 -1.87 19.11
CA THR A 104 -0.74 -1.59 19.89
C THR A 104 -1.21 -2.85 20.61
N VAL A 105 -1.70 -2.73 21.85
CA VAL A 105 -2.10 -3.88 22.69
C VAL A 105 -3.08 -4.80 21.97
N GLU A 106 -4.04 -4.22 21.25
CA GLU A 106 -5.09 -4.90 20.49
C GLU A 106 -4.56 -5.86 19.42
N TYR A 107 -3.34 -5.62 18.90
CA TYR A 107 -2.74 -6.39 17.81
C TYR A 107 -1.47 -7.13 18.24
N GLY A 108 -1.38 -7.44 19.54
CA GLY A 108 -0.27 -8.20 20.12
C GLY A 108 0.89 -7.33 20.62
N GLY A 109 0.74 -6.00 20.57
CA GLY A 109 1.63 -5.04 21.21
C GLY A 109 3.00 -4.90 20.57
N LYS A 110 3.25 -5.46 19.38
CA LYS A 110 4.61 -5.63 18.85
C LYS A 110 4.74 -5.17 17.41
N THR A 111 5.67 -4.25 17.19
CA THR A 111 6.29 -4.05 15.87
C THR A 111 7.57 -4.87 15.81
N ILE A 112 7.76 -5.62 14.72
CA ILE A 112 8.88 -6.54 14.53
C ILE A 112 9.60 -6.21 13.23
N VAL A 113 10.91 -6.01 13.31
CA VAL A 113 11.81 -5.76 12.18
C VAL A 113 12.91 -6.80 12.21
N GLY A 114 13.10 -7.54 11.12
CA GLY A 114 14.15 -8.55 10.98
C GLY A 114 15.56 -7.98 10.80
N ASP A 115 16.45 -8.81 10.28
CA ASP A 115 17.89 -8.55 10.16
C ASP A 115 18.28 -7.93 8.82
N ASN A 116 19.44 -7.27 8.79
CA ASN A 116 20.09 -6.76 7.58
C ASN A 116 19.22 -5.78 6.76
N ASN A 117 18.31 -5.07 7.42
CA ASN A 117 17.44 -4.10 6.77
C ASN A 117 18.15 -2.74 6.60
N PHE A 118 17.87 -2.06 5.49
CA PHE A 118 18.42 -0.74 5.20
C PHE A 118 17.31 0.30 5.07
N PHE A 119 17.17 1.12 6.10
CA PHE A 119 16.18 2.18 6.19
C PHE A 119 16.86 3.50 5.83
N LEU A 120 16.50 4.10 4.70
CA LEU A 120 17.01 5.40 4.28
C LEU A 120 16.22 6.55 4.92
N ALA A 121 16.73 7.77 4.72
CA ALA A 121 16.36 8.94 5.49
C ALA A 121 14.84 9.19 5.50
N ASN A 122 14.31 9.50 6.69
CA ASN A 122 12.90 9.79 6.94
C ASN A 122 11.94 8.68 6.50
N SER A 123 12.40 7.43 6.39
CA SER A 123 11.48 6.30 6.25
C SER A 123 10.74 6.03 7.57
N HIS A 124 9.51 5.55 7.46
CA HIS A 124 8.61 5.36 8.59
C HIS A 124 8.05 3.93 8.61
N VAL A 125 8.07 3.33 9.79
CA VAL A 125 7.40 2.07 10.10
C VAL A 125 6.44 2.29 11.26
N ALA A 126 5.14 2.23 10.96
CA ALA A 126 4.09 2.38 11.95
C ALA A 126 3.96 1.14 12.85
N HIS A 127 2.98 1.21 13.75
CA HIS A 127 2.66 0.16 14.71
C HIS A 127 2.29 -1.18 14.08
N ASP A 128 2.59 -2.26 14.80
CA ASP A 128 2.17 -3.63 14.52
C ASP A 128 2.65 -4.19 13.18
N CYS A 129 3.63 -3.52 12.58
CA CYS A 129 4.24 -3.99 11.35
C CYS A 129 5.13 -5.21 11.62
N LYS A 130 5.20 -6.11 10.64
CA LYS A 130 6.10 -7.26 10.64
C LYS A 130 6.94 -7.20 9.37
N LEU A 131 8.19 -6.79 9.52
CA LEU A 131 9.16 -6.69 8.44
C LEU A 131 10.15 -7.85 8.56
N GLY A 132 10.37 -8.57 7.46
CA GLY A 132 11.38 -9.60 7.32
C GLY A 132 12.81 -9.04 7.24
N ASN A 133 13.65 -9.70 6.46
CA ASN A 133 15.09 -9.48 6.39
C ASN A 133 15.53 -8.90 5.05
N GLY A 134 16.61 -8.12 5.04
CA GLY A 134 17.20 -7.61 3.80
C GLY A 134 16.31 -6.62 3.02
N ILE A 135 15.34 -6.00 3.68
CA ILE A 135 14.43 -5.00 3.11
C ILE A 135 15.18 -3.68 2.93
N VAL A 136 14.85 -2.95 1.86
CA VAL A 136 15.32 -1.59 1.63
C VAL A 136 14.15 -0.63 1.59
N LEU A 137 14.07 0.28 2.55
CA LEU A 137 13.15 1.42 2.50
C LEU A 137 13.93 2.64 2.02
N SER A 138 13.70 3.09 0.78
CA SER A 138 14.29 4.33 0.28
C SER A 138 13.78 5.56 1.06
N ASN A 139 14.36 6.73 0.76
CA ASN A 139 14.01 7.97 1.45
C ASN A 139 12.50 8.22 1.42
N ASN A 140 11.97 8.69 2.55
CA ASN A 140 10.55 9.05 2.72
C ASN A 140 9.54 7.93 2.42
N VAL A 141 9.96 6.65 2.48
CA VAL A 141 9.01 5.54 2.39
C VAL A 141 8.18 5.47 3.67
N MET A 142 6.85 5.36 3.54
CA MET A 142 5.94 5.35 4.68
C MET A 142 5.16 4.05 4.73
N ILE A 143 5.35 3.27 5.79
CA ILE A 143 4.59 2.04 6.04
C ILE A 143 3.57 2.29 7.15
N ALA A 144 2.28 2.22 6.82
CA ALA A 144 1.19 2.35 7.80
C ALA A 144 1.00 1.08 8.65
N GLY A 145 0.10 1.16 9.63
CA GLY A 145 -0.03 0.13 10.66
C GLY A 145 -0.38 -1.28 10.14
N HIS A 146 0.07 -2.31 10.87
CA HIS A 146 -0.24 -3.72 10.61
C HIS A 146 0.24 -4.27 9.25
N VAL A 147 1.18 -3.60 8.59
CA VAL A 147 1.72 -4.06 7.31
C VAL A 147 2.67 -5.24 7.54
N ILE A 148 2.58 -6.24 6.66
CA ILE A 148 3.50 -7.37 6.63
C ILE A 148 4.36 -7.25 5.38
N VAL A 149 5.68 -7.24 5.55
CA VAL A 149 6.65 -7.19 4.46
C VAL A 149 7.59 -8.38 4.60
N ASP A 150 7.61 -9.23 3.60
CA ASP A 150 8.51 -10.39 3.55
C ASP A 150 9.95 -9.97 3.18
N ASP A 151 10.85 -10.94 3.15
CA ASP A 151 12.27 -10.74 2.91
C ASP A 151 12.58 -10.07 1.55
N ARG A 152 13.62 -9.23 1.55
CA ARG A 152 14.27 -8.67 0.36
C ARG A 152 13.36 -7.83 -0.55
N VAL A 153 12.33 -7.23 0.04
CA VAL A 153 11.51 -6.23 -0.65
C VAL A 153 12.26 -4.91 -0.74
N VAL A 154 12.16 -4.25 -1.90
CA VAL A 154 12.76 -2.93 -2.12
C VAL A 154 11.67 -1.91 -2.42
N PHE A 155 11.68 -0.82 -1.67
CA PHE A 155 10.76 0.30 -1.83
C PHE A 155 11.51 1.50 -2.40
N GLY A 156 11.02 2.04 -3.51
CA GLY A 156 11.48 3.29 -4.10
C GLY A 156 11.06 4.49 -3.26
N GLY A 157 11.81 5.60 -3.39
CA GLY A 157 11.62 6.78 -2.54
C GLY A 157 10.20 7.33 -2.61
N GLY A 158 9.69 7.76 -1.46
CA GLY A 158 8.35 8.35 -1.33
C GLY A 158 7.17 7.39 -1.54
N SER A 159 7.41 6.08 -1.70
CA SER A 159 6.30 5.13 -1.77
C SER A 159 5.59 5.01 -0.42
N ALA A 160 4.27 4.81 -0.44
CA ALA A 160 3.46 4.70 0.76
C ALA A 160 2.66 3.39 0.76
N VAL A 161 2.65 2.69 1.89
CA VAL A 161 1.91 1.44 2.09
C VAL A 161 0.76 1.67 3.05
N HIS A 162 -0.45 1.36 2.58
CA HIS A 162 -1.65 1.51 3.40
C HIS A 162 -1.77 0.35 4.41
N GLN A 163 -2.39 0.61 5.57
CA GLN A 163 -2.50 -0.32 6.72
C GLN A 163 -3.03 -1.74 6.40
N PHE A 164 -2.52 -2.80 7.01
CA PHE A 164 -2.89 -4.22 6.76
C PHE A 164 -2.48 -4.82 5.40
N THR A 165 -1.73 -4.09 4.58
CA THR A 165 -1.22 -4.64 3.31
C THR A 165 -0.14 -5.69 3.56
N ARG A 166 -0.12 -6.76 2.76
CA ARG A 166 0.96 -7.76 2.70
C ARG A 166 1.81 -7.55 1.45
N ILE A 167 3.13 -7.62 1.57
CA ILE A 167 4.07 -7.46 0.45
C ILE A 167 5.04 -8.66 0.44
N GLY A 168 4.92 -9.49 -0.58
CA GLY A 168 5.66 -10.74 -0.70
C GLY A 168 7.14 -10.56 -1.05
N LYS A 169 7.94 -11.58 -0.73
CA LYS A 169 9.41 -11.53 -0.85
C LYS A 169 9.90 -11.14 -2.23
N TYR A 170 11.02 -10.44 -2.30
CA TYR A 170 11.63 -9.94 -3.55
C TYR A 170 10.74 -9.00 -4.39
N ALA A 171 9.61 -8.52 -3.87
CA ALA A 171 8.82 -7.52 -4.56
C ALA A 171 9.60 -6.19 -4.70
N PHE A 172 9.31 -5.46 -5.75
CA PHE A 172 9.78 -4.09 -5.95
C PHE A 172 8.60 -3.13 -5.99
N ILE A 173 8.64 -2.11 -5.14
CA ILE A 173 7.68 -1.02 -5.12
C ILE A 173 8.36 0.20 -5.75
N GLY A 174 7.80 0.73 -6.83
CA GLY A 174 8.32 1.92 -7.50
C GLY A 174 8.30 3.16 -6.62
N GLY A 175 9.12 4.16 -6.95
CA GLY A 175 9.08 5.46 -6.26
C GLY A 175 7.69 6.11 -6.37
N MET A 176 7.31 6.88 -5.36
CA MET A 176 6.02 7.59 -5.29
C MET A 176 4.79 6.69 -5.51
N THR A 177 4.92 5.38 -5.28
CA THR A 177 3.85 4.41 -5.49
C THR A 177 2.94 4.32 -4.27
N GLY A 178 1.63 4.33 -4.50
CA GLY A 178 0.60 4.13 -3.47
C GLY A 178 0.17 2.67 -3.39
N VAL A 179 0.64 1.93 -2.38
CA VAL A 179 0.34 0.50 -2.18
C VAL A 179 -0.93 0.34 -1.36
N VAL A 180 -2.06 0.16 -2.05
CA VAL A 180 -3.40 -0.01 -1.44
C VAL A 180 -3.89 -1.47 -1.42
N HIS A 181 -3.18 -2.37 -2.10
CA HIS A 181 -3.52 -3.77 -2.30
C HIS A 181 -2.30 -4.67 -2.03
N ASP A 182 -2.53 -5.92 -1.67
CA ASP A 182 -1.47 -6.90 -1.40
C ASP A 182 -0.59 -7.10 -2.66
N VAL A 183 0.72 -7.20 -2.48
CA VAL A 183 1.69 -7.37 -3.58
C VAL A 183 2.28 -8.77 -3.48
N ILE A 184 2.15 -9.55 -4.55
CA ILE A 184 2.67 -10.92 -4.59
C ILE A 184 4.21 -10.98 -4.47
N PRO A 185 4.75 -12.14 -4.04
CA PRO A 185 6.17 -12.42 -4.16
C PRO A 185 6.69 -12.18 -5.58
N TYR A 186 7.90 -11.65 -5.67
CA TYR A 186 8.57 -11.30 -6.91
C TYR A 186 7.82 -10.24 -7.74
N GLY A 187 6.75 -9.63 -7.25
CA GLY A 187 5.96 -8.65 -8.01
C GLY A 187 6.70 -7.32 -8.22
N THR A 188 6.38 -6.61 -9.29
CA THR A 188 6.79 -5.21 -9.49
C THR A 188 5.55 -4.34 -9.47
N LEU A 189 5.43 -3.42 -8.51
CA LEU A 189 4.30 -2.51 -8.37
C LEU A 189 4.71 -1.08 -8.69
N ASN A 190 3.92 -0.35 -9.48
CA ASN A 190 4.19 1.06 -9.77
C ASN A 190 2.90 1.86 -9.99
N GLY A 191 2.91 3.13 -9.58
CA GLY A 191 1.81 4.09 -9.79
C GLY A 191 1.07 4.47 -8.50
N ASN A 192 0.13 5.41 -8.60
CA ASN A 192 -0.69 5.84 -7.47
C ASN A 192 -2.17 5.99 -7.91
N PRO A 193 -3.06 5.03 -7.59
CA PRO A 193 -2.78 3.78 -6.88
C PRO A 193 -1.88 2.83 -7.68
N GLY A 194 -1.10 2.02 -6.98
CA GLY A 194 -0.14 1.09 -7.57
C GLY A 194 -0.82 -0.04 -8.34
N ALA A 195 -0.27 -0.36 -9.50
CA ALA A 195 -0.67 -1.49 -10.32
C ALA A 195 0.50 -2.44 -10.55
N LEU A 196 0.22 -3.74 -10.66
CA LEU A 196 1.22 -4.75 -10.90
C LEU A 196 1.74 -4.64 -12.34
N ARG A 197 3.06 -4.53 -12.52
CA ARG A 197 3.77 -4.29 -13.78
C ARG A 197 4.73 -5.45 -14.12
N GLY A 198 4.33 -6.67 -13.82
CA GLY A 198 5.15 -7.87 -14.03
C GLY A 198 5.87 -8.33 -12.77
N VAL A 199 6.98 -9.03 -12.99
CA VAL A 199 7.82 -9.60 -11.93
C VAL A 199 9.22 -8.98 -11.93
N ASN A 200 9.84 -8.94 -10.76
CA ASN A 200 11.13 -8.34 -10.45
C ASN A 200 12.29 -9.24 -10.91
N VAL A 201 12.47 -9.30 -12.22
CA VAL A 201 13.56 -10.06 -12.86
C VAL A 201 14.94 -9.62 -12.36
N VAL A 202 15.11 -8.34 -12.03
CA VAL A 202 16.39 -7.79 -11.58
C VAL A 202 16.78 -8.36 -10.22
N ALA A 203 15.86 -8.38 -9.24
CA ALA A 203 16.17 -8.95 -7.93
C ALA A 203 16.42 -10.46 -8.00
N MET A 204 15.62 -11.21 -8.76
CA MET A 204 15.83 -12.65 -8.93
C MET A 204 17.20 -12.96 -9.54
N ARG A 205 17.62 -12.21 -10.57
CA ARG A 205 18.97 -12.35 -11.16
C ARG A 205 20.08 -12.06 -10.16
N ARG A 206 19.95 -10.98 -9.38
CA ARG A 206 20.93 -10.61 -8.33
C ARG A 206 20.99 -11.62 -7.19
N ALA A 207 19.88 -12.31 -6.93
CA ALA A 207 19.80 -13.37 -5.93
C ALA A 207 20.23 -14.75 -6.45
N GLY A 208 20.69 -14.86 -7.71
CA GLY A 208 21.25 -16.10 -8.25
C GLY A 208 20.21 -17.10 -8.79
N PHE A 209 18.98 -16.67 -9.04
CA PHE A 209 17.93 -17.56 -9.54
C PHE A 209 18.28 -18.00 -10.97
N SER A 210 18.00 -19.27 -11.29
CA SER A 210 18.24 -19.81 -12.63
C SER A 210 17.40 -19.09 -13.68
N ARG A 211 17.87 -19.09 -14.94
CA ARG A 211 17.08 -18.52 -16.05
C ARG A 211 15.73 -19.23 -16.19
N ASP A 212 15.73 -20.56 -16.06
CA ASP A 212 14.52 -21.39 -16.20
C ASP A 212 13.50 -21.07 -15.10
N THR A 213 13.95 -20.91 -13.86
CA THR A 213 13.10 -20.45 -12.73
C THR A 213 12.47 -19.09 -13.03
N ILE A 214 13.26 -18.11 -13.50
CA ILE A 214 12.75 -16.78 -13.84
C ILE A 214 11.73 -16.85 -14.99
N HIS A 215 12.00 -17.65 -16.01
CA HIS A 215 11.08 -17.86 -17.13
C HIS A 215 9.76 -18.50 -16.67
N LEU A 216 9.83 -19.50 -15.78
CA LEU A 216 8.67 -20.16 -15.20
C LEU A 216 7.82 -19.19 -14.37
N ILE A 217 8.44 -18.41 -13.48
CA ILE A 217 7.74 -17.39 -12.67
C ILE A 217 7.03 -16.37 -13.57
N ARG A 218 7.70 -15.93 -14.66
CA ARG A 218 7.09 -15.02 -15.64
C ARG A 218 5.89 -15.65 -16.36
N ALA A 219 5.97 -16.92 -16.71
CA ALA A 219 4.88 -17.64 -17.36
C ALA A 219 3.67 -17.78 -16.41
N VAL A 220 3.91 -18.24 -15.18
CA VAL A 220 2.90 -18.35 -14.11
C VAL A 220 2.25 -16.99 -13.85
N TYR A 221 3.04 -15.93 -13.72
CA TYR A 221 2.53 -14.57 -13.57
C TYR A 221 1.53 -14.20 -14.68
N LYS A 222 1.89 -14.43 -15.94
CA LYS A 222 1.01 -14.11 -17.08
C LYS A 222 -0.29 -14.92 -17.03
N GLN A 223 -0.18 -16.22 -16.73
CA GLN A 223 -1.34 -17.10 -16.61
C GLN A 223 -2.30 -16.62 -15.50
N ILE A 224 -1.77 -16.19 -14.35
CA ILE A 224 -2.61 -15.73 -13.23
C ILE A 224 -3.23 -14.35 -13.51
N PHE A 225 -2.42 -13.38 -13.94
CA PHE A 225 -2.80 -11.96 -13.89
C PHE A 225 -3.13 -11.33 -15.25
N GLN A 226 -2.87 -11.99 -16.37
CA GLN A 226 -3.10 -11.44 -17.72
C GLN A 226 -4.08 -12.25 -18.57
N GLN A 227 -4.70 -13.28 -18.00
CA GLN A 227 -5.81 -14.01 -18.62
C GLN A 227 -7.16 -13.37 -18.25
N GLY A 228 -8.22 -13.63 -19.03
CA GLY A 228 -9.54 -13.03 -18.84
C GLY A 228 -10.33 -13.55 -17.63
N ASP A 229 -9.91 -14.69 -17.08
CA ASP A 229 -10.48 -15.32 -15.89
C ASP A 229 -9.99 -14.68 -14.59
N SER A 230 -10.64 -15.00 -13.46
CA SER A 230 -10.27 -14.46 -12.15
C SER A 230 -8.91 -14.98 -11.65
N ILE A 231 -8.19 -14.15 -10.88
CA ILE A 231 -6.89 -14.49 -10.29
C ILE A 231 -6.93 -15.82 -9.53
N TYR A 232 -7.99 -16.07 -8.74
CA TYR A 232 -8.12 -17.29 -7.94
C TYR A 232 -8.36 -18.54 -8.78
N LYS A 233 -9.16 -18.42 -9.86
CA LYS A 233 -9.40 -19.53 -10.79
C LYS A 233 -8.09 -19.92 -11.49
N ASN A 234 -7.37 -18.92 -12.00
CA ASN A 234 -6.09 -19.15 -12.69
C ASN A 234 -5.03 -19.72 -11.74
N ALA A 235 -4.93 -19.19 -10.52
CA ALA A 235 -4.00 -19.72 -9.50
C ALA A 235 -4.38 -21.14 -9.06
N GLY A 236 -5.67 -21.45 -8.96
CA GLY A 236 -6.17 -22.80 -8.66
C GLY A 236 -5.75 -23.82 -9.72
N ALA A 237 -5.90 -23.48 -11.00
CA ALA A 237 -5.48 -24.32 -12.11
C ALA A 237 -3.97 -24.60 -12.11
N ILE A 238 -3.14 -23.60 -11.76
CA ILE A 238 -1.68 -23.79 -11.64
C ILE A 238 -1.34 -24.68 -10.44
N ARG A 239 -2.08 -24.54 -9.33
CA ARG A 239 -1.89 -25.39 -8.16
C ARG A 239 -2.14 -26.87 -8.48
N GLU A 240 -3.15 -27.16 -9.31
CA GLU A 240 -3.47 -28.54 -9.74
C GLU A 240 -2.42 -29.16 -10.68
N GLN A 241 -1.67 -28.33 -11.41
CA GLN A 241 -0.57 -28.79 -12.27
C GLN A 241 0.64 -29.33 -11.48
N ASN A 242 0.69 -29.13 -10.15
CA ASN A 242 1.76 -29.59 -9.27
C ASN A 242 3.18 -29.25 -9.79
N VAL A 243 3.35 -28.01 -10.26
CA VAL A 243 4.64 -27.53 -10.77
C VAL A 243 5.70 -27.59 -9.66
N SER A 244 6.77 -28.36 -9.88
CA SER A 244 7.88 -28.50 -8.93
C SER A 244 8.81 -27.28 -8.97
N CYS A 245 8.36 -26.18 -8.35
CA CYS A 245 9.12 -24.93 -8.25
C CYS A 245 8.70 -24.18 -6.96
N PRO A 246 9.58 -24.11 -5.94
CA PRO A 246 9.27 -23.44 -4.68
C PRO A 246 8.79 -21.99 -4.85
N GLU A 247 9.37 -21.28 -5.81
CA GLU A 247 9.03 -19.89 -6.12
C GLU A 247 7.61 -19.74 -6.67
N VAL A 248 7.13 -20.74 -7.41
CA VAL A 248 5.74 -20.79 -7.86
C VAL A 248 4.83 -21.07 -6.67
N SER A 249 5.21 -22.02 -5.79
CA SER A 249 4.48 -22.30 -4.56
C SER A 249 4.35 -21.07 -3.66
N ASP A 250 5.38 -20.22 -3.57
CA ASP A 250 5.31 -18.96 -2.83
C ASP A 250 4.18 -18.05 -3.32
N ILE A 251 4.06 -17.87 -4.64
CA ILE A 251 3.02 -17.04 -5.25
C ILE A 251 1.63 -17.63 -4.95
N ILE A 252 1.47 -18.94 -5.16
CA ILE A 252 0.20 -19.63 -4.92
C ILE A 252 -0.21 -19.55 -3.45
N ASN A 253 0.70 -19.84 -2.54
CA ASN A 253 0.45 -19.79 -1.10
C ASN A 253 0.08 -18.37 -0.66
N PHE A 254 0.76 -17.35 -1.17
CA PHE A 254 0.43 -15.95 -0.87
C PHE A 254 -0.98 -15.54 -1.34
N ILE A 255 -1.39 -16.00 -2.53
CA ILE A 255 -2.72 -15.73 -3.10
C ILE A 255 -3.82 -16.34 -2.23
N PHE A 256 -3.62 -17.58 -1.77
CA PHE A 256 -4.61 -18.31 -0.98
C PHE A 256 -4.55 -18.06 0.53
N ALA A 257 -3.49 -17.44 1.04
CA ALA A 257 -3.37 -17.08 2.45
C ALA A 257 -4.38 -16.00 2.88
N ASP A 258 -4.79 -16.05 4.15
CA ASP A 258 -5.70 -15.08 4.76
C ASP A 258 -5.22 -13.64 4.59
N ARG A 259 -6.16 -12.76 4.21
CA ARG A 259 -5.85 -11.38 3.83
C ARG A 259 -6.92 -10.41 4.27
N LYS A 260 -6.51 -9.18 4.56
CA LYS A 260 -7.40 -8.05 4.84
C LYS A 260 -7.61 -7.13 3.64
N ARG A 261 -6.79 -7.27 2.59
CA ARG A 261 -6.87 -6.47 1.36
C ARG A 261 -6.93 -7.34 0.13
N PRO A 262 -7.52 -6.86 -0.98
CA PRO A 262 -7.44 -7.57 -2.24
C PRO A 262 -6.01 -7.56 -2.80
N LEU A 263 -5.74 -8.47 -3.73
CA LEU A 263 -4.46 -8.54 -4.43
C LEU A 263 -4.34 -7.41 -5.46
N SER A 264 -3.13 -6.89 -5.60
CA SER A 264 -2.74 -6.04 -6.71
C SER A 264 -2.89 -6.82 -8.02
N ASN A 265 -3.46 -6.17 -9.03
CA ASN A 265 -3.68 -6.78 -10.33
C ASN A 265 -2.91 -6.03 -11.42
N TRP A 266 -2.79 -6.68 -12.58
CA TRP A 266 -2.36 -6.02 -13.79
C TRP A 266 -3.44 -5.02 -14.20
N GLY A 267 -3.22 -3.75 -13.86
CA GLY A 267 -4.11 -2.68 -14.28
C GLY A 267 -3.95 -2.41 -15.78
N ASN A 268 -4.96 -2.77 -16.57
CA ASN A 268 -5.46 -1.78 -17.53
C ASN A 268 -5.88 -0.60 -16.67
N SER A 269 -5.24 0.56 -16.82
CA SER A 269 -5.42 1.78 -16.04
C SER A 269 -6.87 2.34 -16.01
N LYS A 270 -7.85 1.59 -16.53
CA LYS A 270 -9.27 1.91 -16.63
C LYS A 270 -10.17 1.21 -15.59
N LYS A 271 -9.71 0.17 -14.86
CA LYS A 271 -10.57 -0.63 -13.95
C LYS A 271 -10.24 -0.52 -12.45
N ILE A 272 -9.40 0.43 -12.04
CA ILE A 272 -9.24 0.76 -10.61
C ILE A 272 -10.24 1.88 -10.30
N GLY A 273 -11.47 1.47 -9.99
CA GLY A 273 -12.64 2.30 -9.75
C GLY A 273 -12.58 3.12 -8.47
N LEU A 274 -11.59 4.00 -8.33
CA LEU A 274 -11.58 5.02 -7.28
C LEU A 274 -11.50 6.46 -7.81
N TYR A 275 -11.18 6.70 -9.09
CA TYR A 275 -11.16 8.08 -9.65
C TYR A 275 -11.45 8.20 -11.15
N VAL A 276 -12.04 7.19 -11.82
CA VAL A 276 -12.50 7.37 -13.21
C VAL A 276 -13.92 7.92 -13.17
N LYS A 277 -14.06 9.23 -13.41
CA LYS A 277 -15.38 9.84 -13.47
C LYS A 277 -16.16 9.31 -14.68
N ARG A 278 -17.39 8.85 -14.46
CA ARG A 278 -18.25 8.25 -15.50
C ARG A 278 -18.78 9.32 -16.46
N LEU A 279 -19.25 8.85 -17.62
CA LEU A 279 -19.96 9.65 -18.61
C LEU A 279 -21.47 9.60 -18.29
N LEU A 280 -22.11 10.77 -18.18
CA LEU A 280 -23.56 10.90 -18.20
C LEU A 280 -24.02 11.32 -19.59
N ILE A 281 -24.99 10.62 -20.15
CA ILE A 281 -25.68 11.01 -21.39
C ILE A 281 -27.08 11.49 -20.99
N ILE A 282 -27.34 12.79 -21.13
CA ILE A 282 -28.69 13.34 -21.04
C ILE A 282 -29.35 13.11 -22.40
N ALA A 283 -30.30 12.18 -22.42
CA ALA A 283 -30.93 11.69 -23.64
C ALA A 283 -32.28 12.37 -23.85
N GLY A 284 -32.44 13.05 -24.98
CA GLY A 284 -33.72 13.49 -25.53
C GLY A 284 -34.25 12.52 -26.61
N SER A 285 -35.07 13.04 -27.51
CA SER A 285 -35.70 12.26 -28.59
C SER A 285 -34.73 11.83 -29.70
N GLY A 286 -35.14 10.82 -30.47
CA GLY A 286 -34.39 10.30 -31.62
C GLY A 286 -33.33 9.24 -31.27
N MET A 287 -32.65 8.72 -32.31
CA MET A 287 -31.70 7.59 -32.17
C MET A 287 -30.28 7.99 -31.79
N LEU A 288 -29.93 9.28 -31.89
CA LEU A 288 -28.57 9.75 -31.62
C LEU A 288 -28.08 9.42 -30.20
N PRO A 289 -28.86 9.60 -29.12
CA PRO A 289 -28.43 9.23 -27.77
C PRO A 289 -28.02 7.76 -27.66
N TYR A 290 -28.76 6.87 -28.31
CA TYR A 290 -28.48 5.43 -28.31
C TYR A 290 -27.16 5.12 -29.02
N TYR A 291 -26.91 5.72 -30.19
CA TYR A 291 -25.64 5.57 -30.90
C TYR A 291 -24.47 6.12 -30.09
N VAL A 292 -24.63 7.26 -29.42
CA VAL A 292 -23.62 7.82 -28.52
C VAL A 292 -23.34 6.85 -27.36
N ALA A 293 -24.38 6.26 -26.76
CA ALA A 293 -24.23 5.31 -25.66
C ALA A 293 -23.53 4.00 -26.09
N LYS A 294 -23.87 3.45 -27.27
CA LYS A 294 -23.18 2.28 -27.84
C LYS A 294 -21.74 2.61 -28.23
N ALA A 295 -21.48 3.78 -28.82
CA ALA A 295 -20.12 4.23 -29.16
C ALA A 295 -19.25 4.40 -27.90
N ALA A 296 -19.81 4.93 -26.82
CA ALA A 296 -19.12 5.03 -25.53
C ALA A 296 -18.73 3.64 -25.00
N ARG A 297 -19.63 2.65 -25.06
CA ARG A 297 -19.33 1.26 -24.70
C ARG A 297 -18.21 0.65 -25.54
N LEU A 298 -18.20 0.89 -26.85
CA LEU A 298 -17.12 0.42 -27.73
C LEU A 298 -15.75 1.03 -27.36
N LYS A 299 -15.73 2.20 -26.71
CA LYS A 299 -14.51 2.82 -26.16
C LYS A 299 -14.19 2.40 -24.72
N ASN A 300 -14.93 1.41 -24.19
CA ASN A 300 -14.87 0.91 -22.82
C ASN A 300 -15.28 1.96 -21.76
N ASP A 301 -16.21 2.87 -22.09
CA ASP A 301 -16.93 3.66 -21.09
C ASP A 301 -18.21 2.90 -20.67
N GLU A 302 -18.63 3.08 -19.42
CA GLU A 302 -19.92 2.59 -18.90
C GLU A 302 -20.85 3.79 -18.62
N PRO A 303 -21.52 4.33 -19.65
CA PRO A 303 -22.32 5.54 -19.49
C PRO A 303 -23.54 5.31 -18.60
N VAL A 304 -23.90 6.32 -17.82
CA VAL A 304 -25.21 6.46 -17.19
C VAL A 304 -26.09 7.27 -18.12
N ILE A 305 -27.35 6.87 -18.25
CA ILE A 305 -28.34 7.58 -19.06
C ILE A 305 -29.27 8.37 -18.14
N ALA A 306 -29.38 9.67 -18.37
CA ALA A 306 -30.46 10.49 -17.84
C ALA A 306 -31.50 10.67 -18.96
N SER A 307 -32.54 9.84 -18.93
CA SER A 307 -33.62 9.86 -19.93
C SER A 307 -34.57 11.01 -19.61
N VAL A 308 -34.65 12.01 -20.50
CA VAL A 308 -35.55 13.14 -20.29
C VAL A 308 -36.99 12.67 -20.36
N LEU A 309 -37.74 12.91 -19.29
CA LEU A 309 -39.09 12.40 -19.11
C LEU A 309 -40.02 12.92 -20.24
N ASN A 310 -40.77 12.01 -20.85
CA ASN A 310 -41.68 12.27 -21.99
C ASN A 310 -41.02 12.75 -23.29
N GLU A 311 -39.69 12.77 -23.38
CA GLU A 311 -38.95 13.14 -24.60
C GLU A 311 -38.25 11.93 -25.23
N CYS A 312 -37.89 10.93 -24.42
CA CYS A 312 -37.24 9.71 -24.90
C CYS A 312 -38.20 8.71 -25.54
N SER A 313 -37.83 8.20 -26.70
CA SER A 313 -38.59 7.20 -27.46
C SER A 313 -38.00 5.78 -27.36
N PHE A 314 -36.96 5.59 -26.54
CA PHE A 314 -36.15 4.37 -26.53
C PHE A 314 -36.12 3.71 -25.15
N ASP A 315 -36.10 2.38 -25.16
CA ASP A 315 -36.01 1.58 -23.94
C ASP A 315 -34.55 1.33 -23.54
N TRP A 316 -34.16 1.87 -22.39
CA TRP A 316 -32.79 1.85 -21.89
C TRP A 316 -32.44 0.60 -21.07
N GLN A 317 -33.18 -0.50 -21.16
CA GLN A 317 -32.92 -1.76 -20.42
C GLN A 317 -31.45 -2.21 -20.42
N ASP A 318 -30.74 -1.98 -21.53
CA ASP A 318 -29.33 -2.32 -21.68
C ASP A 318 -28.38 -1.45 -20.83
N PHE A 319 -28.83 -0.32 -20.29
CA PHE A 319 -28.02 0.72 -19.67
C PHE A 319 -28.53 1.08 -18.27
N GLU A 320 -27.63 1.61 -17.44
CA GLU A 320 -28.04 2.23 -16.19
C GLU A 320 -28.75 3.55 -16.50
N CYS A 321 -30.06 3.60 -16.29
CA CYS A 321 -30.91 4.71 -16.69
C CYS A 321 -31.67 5.30 -15.50
N ARG A 322 -31.77 6.63 -15.47
CA ARG A 322 -32.63 7.40 -14.54
C ARG A 322 -33.49 8.35 -15.34
N GLU A 323 -34.74 8.50 -14.93
CA GLU A 323 -35.60 9.53 -15.47
C GLU A 323 -35.14 10.90 -14.96
N LEU A 324 -35.07 11.87 -15.87
CA LEU A 324 -34.75 13.24 -15.57
C LEU A 324 -35.93 14.12 -16.00
N PRO A 325 -36.75 14.60 -15.04
CA PRO A 325 -37.73 15.64 -15.33
C PRO A 325 -37.03 16.88 -15.88
N LEU A 326 -37.60 17.46 -16.92
CA LEU A 326 -37.02 18.63 -17.57
C LEU A 326 -37.00 19.81 -16.59
N GLY A 327 -35.81 20.36 -16.31
CA GLY A 327 -35.64 21.48 -15.38
C GLY A 327 -35.39 21.09 -13.92
N ASP A 328 -35.36 19.81 -13.57
CA ASP A 328 -35.07 19.34 -12.22
C ASP A 328 -33.55 19.18 -11.97
N PHE A 329 -32.93 20.26 -11.50
CA PHE A 329 -31.50 20.27 -11.18
C PHE A 329 -31.16 19.46 -9.92
N CYS A 330 -32.11 19.19 -9.03
CA CYS A 330 -31.90 18.38 -7.84
C CYS A 330 -31.70 16.91 -8.22
N VAL A 331 -32.55 16.40 -9.10
CA VAL A 331 -32.41 15.05 -9.67
C VAL A 331 -31.11 14.94 -10.46
N LEU A 332 -30.79 15.91 -11.31
CA LEU A 332 -29.53 15.93 -12.05
C LEU A 332 -28.32 15.91 -11.10
N ARG A 333 -28.30 16.76 -10.06
CA ARG A 333 -27.23 16.81 -9.06
C ARG A 333 -27.09 15.49 -8.33
N SER A 334 -28.21 14.86 -7.95
CA SER A 334 -28.21 13.52 -7.32
C SER A 334 -27.55 12.49 -8.22
N ILE A 335 -27.91 12.46 -9.52
CA ILE A 335 -27.31 11.56 -10.52
C ILE A 335 -25.80 11.82 -10.63
N LEU A 336 -25.37 13.08 -10.70
CA LEU A 336 -23.95 13.44 -10.81
C LEU A 336 -23.12 12.91 -9.63
N HIS A 337 -23.64 13.04 -8.40
CA HIS A 337 -22.97 12.57 -7.19
C HIS A 337 -23.03 11.05 -7.03
N GLN A 338 -24.23 10.46 -7.15
CA GLN A 338 -24.46 9.02 -6.97
C GLN A 338 -23.58 8.19 -7.91
N TYR A 339 -23.39 8.68 -9.15
CA TYR A 339 -22.66 7.96 -10.18
C TYR A 339 -21.24 8.46 -10.44
N ASN A 340 -20.75 9.39 -9.62
CA ASN A 340 -19.42 9.97 -9.74
C ASN A 340 -19.13 10.44 -11.19
N ILE A 341 -20.05 11.23 -11.75
CA ILE A 341 -20.00 11.72 -13.13
C ILE A 341 -18.93 12.82 -13.28
N GLY A 342 -18.23 12.84 -14.41
CA GLY A 342 -17.24 13.88 -14.71
C GLY A 342 -17.22 14.35 -16.15
N ARG A 343 -18.00 13.71 -17.00
CA ARG A 343 -18.25 14.09 -18.38
C ARG A 343 -19.74 14.03 -18.60
N ILE A 344 -20.31 15.06 -19.20
CA ILE A 344 -21.73 15.12 -19.54
C ILE A 344 -21.82 15.34 -21.05
N VAL A 345 -22.67 14.56 -21.71
CA VAL A 345 -23.05 14.75 -23.11
C VAL A 345 -24.56 14.89 -23.16
N VAL A 346 -25.05 15.89 -23.88
CA VAL A 346 -26.47 16.03 -24.21
C VAL A 346 -26.65 15.58 -25.65
N ALA A 347 -27.59 14.68 -25.89
CA ALA A 347 -27.87 14.15 -27.22
C ALA A 347 -29.37 14.02 -27.44
N GLY A 348 -29.80 14.16 -28.70
CA GLY A 348 -31.21 14.13 -29.06
C GLY A 348 -31.87 15.51 -29.05
N ALA A 349 -33.09 15.57 -29.56
CA ALA A 349 -33.90 16.79 -29.50
C ALA A 349 -34.67 16.85 -28.18
N ILE A 350 -35.02 18.06 -27.74
CA ILE A 350 -35.96 18.27 -26.65
C ILE A 350 -37.03 19.20 -27.22
N ASP A 351 -38.23 18.67 -27.40
CA ASP A 351 -39.31 19.37 -28.07
C ASP A 351 -40.01 20.32 -27.10
N ARG A 352 -40.07 19.98 -25.81
CA ARG A 352 -40.55 20.87 -24.76
C ARG A 352 -39.41 21.74 -24.23
N ARG A 353 -39.67 23.04 -24.07
CA ARG A 353 -38.77 23.93 -23.34
C ARG A 353 -39.41 24.23 -21.99
N PRO A 354 -38.72 24.01 -20.85
CA PRO A 354 -39.29 24.38 -19.56
C PRO A 354 -39.39 25.91 -19.51
N ASN A 355 -40.43 26.46 -18.90
CA ASN A 355 -40.39 27.89 -18.58
C ASN A 355 -39.32 28.11 -17.52
N VAL A 356 -38.70 29.29 -17.51
CA VAL A 356 -37.71 29.64 -16.47
C VAL A 356 -38.29 29.52 -15.06
N GLN A 357 -39.62 29.70 -14.93
CA GLN A 357 -40.38 29.55 -13.68
C GLN A 357 -40.54 28.08 -13.22
N ASP A 358 -40.43 27.11 -14.14
CA ASP A 358 -40.54 25.67 -13.88
C ASP A 358 -39.19 25.05 -13.50
N LEU A 359 -38.11 25.82 -13.59
CA LEU A 359 -36.78 25.38 -13.18
C LEU A 359 -36.70 25.39 -11.66
N CYS A 360 -36.53 24.20 -11.06
CA CYS A 360 -36.22 24.07 -9.63
C CYS A 360 -34.78 24.56 -9.39
N PHE A 361 -34.60 25.88 -9.29
CA PHE A 361 -33.42 26.49 -8.71
C PHE A 361 -33.61 26.58 -7.20
N PHE A 362 -32.64 26.12 -6.43
CA PHE A 362 -32.46 26.66 -5.09
C PHE A 362 -31.01 27.07 -4.89
N TYR A 363 -30.89 28.20 -4.18
CA TYR A 363 -29.72 28.75 -3.52
C TYR A 363 -28.76 27.69 -2.96
#